data_AF-A0A0J9FFZ8-F1
#
_entry.id   AF-A0A0J9FFZ8-F1
#
_cell.length_a   1.000
_cell.length_b   1.000
_cell.length_c   1.000
_cell.angle_alpha   90.00
_cell.angle_beta   90.00
_cell.angle_gamma   90.00
#
_symmetry.space_group_name_H-M   'P 1'
#
loop_
_entity.id
_entity.type
_entity.pdbx_description
1 polymer ?
#
loop_
_entity_poly.entity_id
_entity_poly.type
_entity_poly.pdbx_seq_one_letter_code
_entity_poly.pdbx_strand_id
1 'polypeptide(L)'
;MTYSHEVEHMCVVKKGPNHGPAPIPEEGKWVKSKEIVDISGLTHGIGWCAPQQGACKLTLNVKEGIIQEALVETIGCSGMTHSAAMAAEILPGKTILEALNTDLVCDAINTAMRELFLQIVYGRTQSAFSEGGLIIGAGLEDLGKGLRSQVGTLYGTLAKGPRYLEMAEGYIKQIFLDKNDEICGYEFVHMGKFMDEIKKGTDANEALKKVTGTYGRVTAEQGAVKSIDPRHE
;
A
#
# COMPACT_ATOMS: atom_id res chain seq x y z
N MET A 1 -38.01 -5.98 -0.41
CA MET A 1 -37.54 -7.14 -1.21
C MET A 1 -38.78 -7.70 -1.89
N THR A 2 -38.73 -7.95 -3.19
CA THR A 2 -39.85 -8.53 -3.96
C THR A 2 -39.53 -10.00 -4.19
N TYR A 3 -40.42 -10.90 -3.78
CA TYR A 3 -40.25 -12.33 -4.01
C TYR A 3 -40.83 -12.73 -5.37
N SER A 4 -40.37 -13.83 -5.93
CA SER A 4 -41.00 -14.38 -7.13
C SER A 4 -42.38 -14.98 -6.78
N HIS A 5 -43.28 -15.04 -7.75
CA HIS A 5 -44.61 -15.64 -7.60
C HIS A 5 -44.57 -17.01 -6.91
N GLU A 6 -43.64 -17.89 -7.30
CA GLU A 6 -43.50 -19.21 -6.69
C GLU A 6 -43.13 -19.15 -5.20
N VAL A 7 -42.27 -18.22 -4.79
CA VAL A 7 -41.84 -18.09 -3.39
C VAL A 7 -42.97 -17.49 -2.53
N GLU A 8 -43.81 -16.63 -3.08
CA GLU A 8 -44.97 -16.05 -2.37
C GLU A 8 -46.00 -17.12 -1.96
N HIS A 9 -46.14 -18.19 -2.75
CA HIS A 9 -47.07 -19.30 -2.45
C HIS A 9 -46.48 -20.41 -1.58
N MET A 10 -45.19 -20.35 -1.25
CA MET A 10 -44.55 -21.34 -0.38
C MET A 10 -44.91 -21.09 1.10
N CYS A 11 -45.09 -22.16 1.87
CA CYS A 11 -45.25 -22.04 3.32
C CYS A 11 -43.92 -21.69 4.01
N VAL A 12 -43.98 -20.95 5.11
CA VAL A 12 -42.77 -20.55 5.86
C VAL A 12 -42.19 -21.75 6.62
N VAL A 13 -40.94 -22.11 6.30
CA VAL A 13 -40.14 -23.07 7.07
C VAL A 13 -39.14 -22.31 7.93
N LYS A 14 -39.25 -22.40 9.26
CA LYS A 14 -38.35 -21.72 10.19
C LYS A 14 -37.03 -22.48 10.34
N LYS A 15 -35.90 -21.75 10.35
CA LYS A 15 -34.62 -22.30 10.81
C LYS A 15 -34.65 -22.54 12.32
N GLY A 16 -33.81 -23.46 12.80
CA GLY A 16 -33.58 -23.71 14.23
C GLY A 16 -32.76 -22.59 14.89
N PRO A 17 -31.80 -22.91 15.78
CA PRO A 17 -30.97 -21.91 16.46
C PRO A 17 -30.30 -20.90 15.51
N ASN A 18 -29.98 -19.71 16.03
CA ASN A 18 -29.28 -18.70 15.25
C ASN A 18 -27.77 -19.00 15.19
N HIS A 19 -27.31 -19.46 14.04
CA HIS A 19 -25.88 -19.69 13.75
C HIS A 19 -25.23 -18.41 13.21
N GLY A 20 -24.75 -17.55 14.10
CA GLY A 20 -23.94 -16.38 13.72
C GLY A 20 -22.53 -16.79 13.24
N PRO A 21 -21.72 -15.83 12.77
CA PRO A 21 -20.36 -16.12 12.34
C PRO A 21 -19.50 -16.63 13.50
N ALA A 22 -18.52 -17.48 13.18
CA ALA A 22 -17.48 -17.86 14.12
C ALA A 22 -16.67 -16.61 14.50
N PRO A 23 -16.28 -16.46 15.78
CA PRO A 23 -15.41 -15.36 16.16
C PRO A 23 -14.02 -15.53 15.54
N ILE A 24 -13.44 -14.43 15.07
CA ILE A 24 -12.08 -14.35 14.53
C ILE A 24 -11.21 -13.47 15.45
N PRO A 25 -9.90 -13.75 15.57
CA PRO A 25 -9.03 -12.93 16.40
C PRO A 25 -8.62 -11.66 15.67
N GLU A 26 -8.83 -10.50 16.30
CA GLU A 26 -8.47 -9.19 15.78
C GLU A 26 -8.09 -8.27 16.94
N GLU A 27 -6.89 -7.68 16.88
CA GLU A 27 -6.41 -6.66 17.82
C GLU A 27 -6.59 -7.01 19.31
N GLY A 28 -6.30 -8.28 19.64
CA GLY A 28 -6.41 -8.81 21.01
C GLY A 28 -7.82 -9.22 21.43
N LYS A 29 -8.80 -9.19 20.51
CA LYS A 29 -10.21 -9.52 20.75
C LYS A 29 -10.66 -10.68 19.89
N TRP A 30 -11.76 -11.32 20.30
CA TRP A 30 -12.50 -12.29 19.50
C TRP A 30 -13.77 -11.64 18.97
N VAL A 31 -13.76 -11.26 17.69
CA VAL A 31 -14.82 -10.47 17.06
C VAL A 31 -15.67 -11.37 16.18
N LYS A 32 -17.00 -11.21 16.27
CA LYS A 32 -17.94 -11.85 15.34
C LYS A 32 -18.26 -10.88 14.21
N SER A 33 -17.36 -10.79 13.23
CA SER A 33 -17.47 -9.85 12.12
C SER A 33 -18.72 -10.11 11.28
N LYS A 34 -19.53 -9.07 11.09
CA LYS A 34 -20.76 -9.05 10.28
C LYS A 34 -20.77 -7.89 9.30
N GLU A 35 -20.18 -6.76 9.70
CA GLU A 35 -20.11 -5.53 8.93
C GLU A 35 -18.65 -5.15 8.68
N ILE A 36 -18.40 -4.34 7.65
CA ILE A 36 -17.05 -3.90 7.29
C ILE A 36 -16.36 -3.19 8.46
N VAL A 37 -17.12 -2.43 9.24
CA VAL A 37 -16.64 -1.69 10.43
C VAL A 37 -16.08 -2.63 11.52
N ASP A 38 -16.48 -3.90 11.53
CA ASP A 38 -15.98 -4.87 12.50
C ASP A 38 -14.53 -5.30 12.23
N ILE A 39 -13.99 -5.03 11.03
CA ILE A 39 -12.67 -5.52 10.61
C ILE A 39 -11.56 -4.55 11.00
N SER A 40 -10.59 -5.00 11.77
CA SER A 40 -9.35 -4.28 12.05
C SER A 40 -8.11 -5.19 12.03
N GLY A 41 -7.00 -4.61 11.60
CA GLY A 41 -5.69 -5.22 11.74
C GLY A 41 -4.68 -4.81 10.69
N LEU A 42 -3.41 -5.01 11.03
CA LEU A 42 -2.29 -4.89 10.13
C LEU A 42 -1.94 -6.28 9.59
N THR A 43 -1.94 -6.41 8.28
CA THR A 43 -1.51 -7.65 7.61
C THR A 43 -1.01 -7.36 6.20
N HIS A 44 -0.45 -8.38 5.57
CA HIS A 44 0.07 -8.29 4.22
C HIS A 44 -0.42 -9.44 3.34
N GLY A 45 -0.46 -9.17 2.04
CA GLY A 45 -0.66 -10.16 0.99
C GLY A 45 0.49 -10.09 0.00
N ILE A 46 0.81 -11.23 -0.62
CA ILE A 46 1.79 -11.32 -1.69
C ILE A 46 1.08 -11.76 -2.95
N GLY A 47 1.33 -11.06 -4.04
CA GLY A 47 0.83 -11.39 -5.36
C GLY A 47 1.93 -11.31 -6.41
N TRP A 48 1.64 -11.84 -7.58
CA TRP A 48 2.53 -11.84 -8.74
C TRP A 48 1.74 -11.49 -9.99
N CYS A 49 2.41 -10.95 -11.00
CA CYS A 49 1.77 -10.73 -12.29
C CYS A 49 1.49 -12.07 -12.98
N ALA A 50 0.49 -12.14 -13.86
CA ALA A 50 0.14 -13.34 -14.62
C ALA A 50 1.34 -14.17 -15.17
N PRO A 51 2.39 -13.58 -15.79
CA PRO A 51 3.55 -14.33 -16.26
C PRO A 51 4.61 -14.64 -15.16
N GLN A 52 4.33 -14.30 -13.90
CA GLN A 52 5.20 -14.47 -12.73
C GLN A 52 6.58 -13.80 -12.86
N GLN A 53 6.67 -12.75 -13.67
CA GLN A 53 7.91 -11.97 -13.89
C GLN A 53 8.18 -10.94 -12.79
N GLY A 54 7.19 -10.68 -11.95
CA GLY A 54 7.30 -9.75 -10.84
C GLY A 54 6.28 -10.05 -9.75
N ALA A 55 6.55 -9.50 -8.57
CA ALA A 55 5.79 -9.73 -7.36
C ALA A 55 5.56 -8.43 -6.59
N CYS A 56 4.47 -8.39 -5.84
CA CYS A 56 4.11 -7.30 -4.94
C CYS A 56 3.79 -7.87 -3.57
N LYS A 57 4.38 -7.29 -2.52
CA LYS A 57 3.91 -7.41 -1.15
C LYS A 57 3.14 -6.13 -0.82
N LEU A 58 1.84 -6.26 -0.61
CA LEU A 58 0.97 -5.19 -0.16
C LEU A 58 0.74 -5.38 1.34
N THR A 59 1.00 -4.36 2.14
CA THR A 59 0.73 -4.34 3.58
C THR A 59 -0.26 -3.22 3.87
N LEU A 60 -1.36 -3.54 4.56
CA LEU A 60 -2.38 -2.58 4.95
C LEU A 60 -2.59 -2.63 6.45
N ASN A 61 -2.81 -1.47 7.06
CA ASN A 61 -3.30 -1.36 8.43
C ASN A 61 -4.72 -0.80 8.37
N VAL A 62 -5.68 -1.63 8.77
CA VAL A 62 -7.10 -1.33 8.71
C VAL A 62 -7.60 -1.07 10.12
N LYS A 63 -8.33 0.02 10.30
CA LYS A 63 -9.01 0.37 11.56
C LYS A 63 -10.47 0.60 11.26
N GLU A 64 -11.33 -0.14 11.95
CA GLU A 64 -12.79 -0.03 11.83
C GLU A 64 -13.26 -0.10 10.36
N GLY A 65 -12.68 -1.04 9.61
CA GLY A 65 -12.96 -1.28 8.20
C GLY A 65 -12.27 -0.34 7.21
N ILE A 66 -11.61 0.72 7.68
CA ILE A 66 -10.95 1.75 6.85
C ILE A 66 -9.45 1.56 6.82
N ILE A 67 -8.86 1.58 5.62
CA ILE A 67 -7.42 1.52 5.41
C ILE A 67 -6.80 2.84 5.88
N GLN A 68 -5.98 2.76 6.93
CA GLN A 68 -5.28 3.93 7.50
C GLN A 68 -3.91 4.14 6.85
N GLU A 69 -3.25 3.05 6.47
CA GLU A 69 -1.97 3.08 5.76
C GLU A 69 -1.83 1.91 4.80
N ALA A 70 -1.04 2.15 3.75
CA ALA A 70 -0.67 1.17 2.74
C ALA A 70 0.84 1.26 2.47
N LEU A 71 1.54 0.13 2.63
CA LEU A 71 2.92 -0.06 2.17
C LEU A 71 2.91 -1.04 1.00
N VAL A 72 3.49 -0.63 -0.12
CA VAL A 72 3.53 -1.40 -1.36
C VAL A 72 4.99 -1.63 -1.73
N GLU A 73 5.42 -2.89 -1.66
CA GLU A 73 6.77 -3.32 -2.00
C GLU A 73 6.74 -4.17 -3.28
N THR A 74 7.49 -3.78 -4.30
CA THR A 74 7.40 -4.39 -5.64
C THR A 74 8.74 -4.78 -6.22
N ILE A 75 8.77 -5.97 -6.83
CA ILE A 75 9.88 -6.48 -7.64
C ILE A 75 9.33 -6.69 -9.05
N GLY A 76 9.79 -5.92 -10.03
CA GLY A 76 9.28 -6.05 -11.39
C GLY A 76 9.71 -4.92 -12.32
N CYS A 77 8.92 -4.70 -13.36
CA CYS A 77 9.14 -3.64 -14.34
C CYS A 77 8.84 -2.24 -13.77
N SER A 78 9.30 -1.19 -14.44
CA SER A 78 9.02 0.21 -14.06
C SER A 78 7.52 0.55 -14.05
N GLY A 79 6.72 -0.11 -14.89
CA GLY A 79 5.27 0.02 -14.83
C GLY A 79 4.70 -0.39 -13.48
N MET A 80 5.28 -1.41 -12.84
CA MET A 80 4.83 -1.90 -11.53
C MET A 80 5.08 -0.87 -10.42
N THR A 81 6.21 -0.17 -10.43
CA THR A 81 6.49 0.87 -9.42
C THR A 81 5.59 2.09 -9.60
N HIS A 82 5.21 2.46 -10.83
CA HIS A 82 4.21 3.50 -11.06
C HIS A 82 2.81 3.08 -10.58
N SER A 83 2.41 1.82 -10.83
CA SER A 83 1.15 1.30 -10.29
C SER A 83 1.16 1.23 -8.76
N ALA A 84 2.30 0.91 -8.15
CA ALA A 84 2.46 0.92 -6.70
C ALA A 84 2.35 2.34 -6.11
N ALA A 85 2.85 3.36 -6.83
CA ALA A 85 2.71 4.76 -6.43
C ALA A 85 1.23 5.17 -6.40
N MET A 86 0.49 4.85 -7.47
CA MET A 86 -0.96 5.03 -7.54
C MET A 86 -1.68 4.27 -6.41
N ALA A 87 -1.30 3.02 -6.13
CA ALA A 87 -1.92 2.23 -5.07
C ALA A 87 -1.70 2.86 -3.69
N ALA A 88 -0.50 3.35 -3.40
CA ALA A 88 -0.20 4.05 -2.15
C ALA A 88 -1.00 5.35 -1.99
N GLU A 89 -1.40 6.00 -3.09
CA GLU A 89 -2.25 7.19 -3.08
C GLU A 89 -3.72 6.88 -2.82
N ILE A 90 -4.27 5.88 -3.51
CA ILE A 90 -5.73 5.69 -3.56
C ILE A 90 -6.27 4.71 -2.52
N LEU A 91 -5.43 3.84 -1.96
CA LEU A 91 -5.87 2.85 -0.97
C LEU A 91 -6.22 3.45 0.39
N PRO A 92 -5.43 4.37 0.98
CA PRO A 92 -5.80 4.99 2.24
C PRO A 92 -7.16 5.70 2.17
N GLY A 93 -7.98 5.53 3.20
CA GLY A 93 -9.34 6.07 3.27
C GLY A 93 -10.42 5.19 2.63
N LYS A 94 -10.05 4.18 1.83
CA LYS A 94 -11.01 3.18 1.34
C LYS A 94 -11.32 2.15 2.40
N THR A 95 -12.51 1.57 2.30
CA THR A 95 -12.79 0.29 2.95
C THR A 95 -12.03 -0.85 2.29
N ILE A 96 -11.85 -1.97 3.00
CA ILE A 96 -11.25 -3.18 2.42
C ILE A 96 -12.04 -3.72 1.21
N LEU A 97 -13.35 -3.52 1.16
CA LEU A 97 -14.20 -3.96 0.07
C LEU A 97 -14.07 -3.05 -1.15
N GLU A 98 -13.99 -1.73 -0.94
CA GLU A 98 -13.68 -0.79 -2.02
C GLU A 98 -12.28 -1.05 -2.60
N ALA A 99 -11.29 -1.29 -1.74
CA ALA A 99 -9.93 -1.63 -2.18
C ALA A 99 -9.90 -2.91 -3.03
N LEU A 100 -10.62 -3.97 -2.61
CA LEU A 100 -10.72 -5.21 -3.37
C LEU A 100 -11.36 -5.02 -4.76
N ASN A 101 -12.25 -4.03 -4.90
CA ASN A 101 -12.94 -3.70 -6.16
C ASN A 101 -12.31 -2.53 -6.92
N THR A 102 -11.16 -2.03 -6.46
CA THR A 102 -10.43 -0.95 -7.13
C THR A 102 -9.45 -1.56 -8.14
N ASP A 103 -9.41 -1.04 -9.35
CA ASP A 103 -8.38 -1.43 -10.32
C ASP A 103 -7.03 -0.77 -9.93
N LEU A 104 -6.10 -1.59 -9.46
CA LEU A 104 -4.74 -1.16 -9.08
C LEU A 104 -3.75 -1.21 -10.25
N VAL A 105 -4.24 -1.41 -11.48
CA VAL A 105 -3.51 -1.46 -12.77
C VAL A 105 -2.55 -2.65 -12.90
N CYS A 106 -1.77 -2.95 -11.86
CA CYS A 106 -0.86 -4.06 -11.81
C CYS A 106 -1.52 -5.30 -11.20
N ASP A 107 -1.56 -6.37 -11.98
CA ASP A 107 -2.10 -7.68 -11.58
C ASP A 107 -1.41 -8.25 -10.31
N ALA A 108 -0.13 -7.95 -10.09
CA ALA A 108 0.57 -8.34 -8.88
C ALA A 108 -0.02 -7.67 -7.62
N ILE A 109 -0.39 -6.39 -7.72
CA ILE A 109 -1.00 -5.63 -6.61
C ILE A 109 -2.45 -6.09 -6.41
N ASN A 110 -3.22 -6.27 -7.48
CA ASN A 110 -4.59 -6.80 -7.39
C ASN A 110 -4.61 -8.20 -6.76
N THR A 111 -3.67 -9.08 -7.15
CA THR A 111 -3.49 -10.39 -6.53
C THR A 111 -3.10 -10.27 -5.06
N ALA A 112 -2.14 -9.39 -4.72
CA ALA A 112 -1.75 -9.16 -3.33
C ALA A 112 -2.92 -8.66 -2.47
N MET A 113 -3.76 -7.76 -3.01
CA MET A 113 -4.97 -7.26 -2.34
C MET A 113 -5.97 -8.38 -2.07
N ARG A 114 -6.18 -9.29 -3.03
CA ARG A 114 -7.05 -10.46 -2.84
C ARG A 114 -6.53 -11.39 -1.73
N GLU A 115 -5.25 -11.71 -1.75
CA GLU A 115 -4.66 -12.58 -0.71
C GLU A 115 -4.67 -11.90 0.66
N LEU A 116 -4.38 -10.59 0.72
CA LEU A 116 -4.50 -9.79 1.94
C LEU A 116 -5.92 -9.80 2.49
N PHE A 117 -6.91 -9.61 1.61
CA PHE A 117 -8.32 -9.64 1.99
C PHE A 117 -8.69 -10.98 2.64
N LEU A 118 -8.22 -12.11 2.09
CA LEU A 118 -8.42 -13.41 2.72
C LEU A 118 -7.79 -13.45 4.11
N GLN A 119 -6.56 -12.95 4.29
CA GLN A 119 -5.94 -12.93 5.63
C GLN A 119 -6.79 -12.13 6.62
N ILE A 120 -7.26 -10.94 6.23
CA ILE A 120 -7.97 -10.05 7.15
C ILE A 120 -9.33 -10.63 7.56
N VAL A 121 -10.13 -11.13 6.61
CA VAL A 121 -11.47 -11.65 6.92
C VAL A 121 -11.46 -12.99 7.65
N TYR A 122 -10.33 -13.69 7.67
CA TYR A 122 -10.12 -14.91 8.47
C TYR A 122 -9.45 -14.62 9.83
N GLY A 123 -9.23 -13.36 10.20
CA GLY A 123 -8.54 -12.97 11.44
C GLY A 123 -7.08 -13.44 11.47
N ARG A 124 -6.41 -13.51 10.32
CA ARG A 124 -5.01 -13.91 10.19
C ARG A 124 -4.13 -12.67 9.99
N THR A 125 -4.30 -11.70 10.87
CA THR A 125 -3.52 -10.46 10.85
C THR A 125 -2.29 -10.59 11.72
N GLN A 126 -1.21 -9.89 11.36
CA GLN A 126 0.00 -9.80 12.19
C GLN A 126 -0.32 -9.19 13.56
N SER A 127 -1.30 -8.29 13.60
CA SER A 127 -1.78 -7.64 14.82
C SER A 127 -2.92 -8.38 15.53
N ALA A 128 -3.30 -9.59 15.12
CA ALA A 128 -4.49 -10.29 15.62
C ALA A 128 -4.50 -10.46 17.15
N PHE A 129 -3.33 -10.65 17.75
CA PHE A 129 -3.15 -10.84 19.19
C PHE A 129 -2.54 -9.64 19.91
N SER A 130 -2.38 -8.51 19.22
CA SER A 130 -1.88 -7.25 19.80
C SER A 130 -3.05 -6.43 20.30
N GLU A 131 -3.16 -6.19 21.60
CA GLU A 131 -4.25 -5.39 22.19
C GLU A 131 -4.26 -3.97 21.59
N GLY A 132 -5.37 -3.59 20.93
CA GLY A 132 -5.49 -2.31 20.21
C GLY A 132 -4.76 -2.26 18.85
N GLY A 133 -4.18 -3.39 18.44
CA GLY A 133 -3.49 -3.56 17.17
C GLY A 133 -2.13 -2.88 17.11
N LEU A 134 -1.61 -2.74 15.89
CA LEU A 134 -0.40 -1.97 15.63
C LEU A 134 -0.76 -0.51 15.30
N ILE A 135 0.12 0.40 15.68
CA ILE A 135 -0.02 1.84 15.41
C ILE A 135 0.05 2.12 13.90
N ILE A 136 -0.59 3.21 13.47
CA ILE A 136 -0.39 3.74 12.12
C ILE A 136 1.07 4.21 12.03
N GLY A 137 1.80 3.75 11.03
CA GLY A 137 3.25 3.90 10.90
C GLY A 137 4.01 2.59 11.09
N ALA A 138 3.41 1.56 11.70
CA ALA A 138 4.09 0.30 11.96
C ALA A 138 4.57 -0.38 10.67
N GLY A 139 3.80 -0.30 9.57
CA GLY A 139 4.25 -0.82 8.28
C GLY A 139 5.51 -0.12 7.76
N LEU A 140 5.63 1.19 7.97
CA LEU A 140 6.82 1.96 7.59
C LEU A 140 8.01 1.64 8.50
N GLU A 141 7.78 1.46 9.80
CA GLU A 141 8.82 1.07 10.77
C GLU A 141 9.37 -0.34 10.52
N ASP A 142 8.57 -1.24 9.95
CA ASP A 142 8.97 -2.60 9.54
C ASP A 142 10.07 -2.58 8.45
N LEU A 143 10.23 -1.47 7.70
CA LEU A 143 11.37 -1.28 6.78
C LEU A 143 12.72 -1.11 7.52
N GLY A 144 12.69 -0.92 8.84
CA GLY A 144 13.86 -0.78 9.68
C GLY A 144 14.57 0.56 9.55
N LYS A 145 15.87 0.57 9.87
CA LYS A 145 16.66 1.81 9.95
C LYS A 145 16.76 2.48 8.58
N GLY A 146 16.36 3.75 8.53
CA GLY A 146 16.40 4.56 7.32
C GLY A 146 15.17 4.39 6.40
N LEU A 147 14.13 3.67 6.84
CA LEU A 147 12.84 3.54 6.16
C LEU A 147 13.02 3.15 4.68
N ARG A 148 13.76 2.06 4.46
CA ARG A 148 14.27 1.67 3.14
C ARG A 148 14.18 0.16 2.93
N SER A 149 13.63 -0.24 1.79
CA SER A 149 13.70 -1.61 1.26
C SER A 149 14.75 -1.72 0.15
N GLN A 150 15.04 -2.96 -0.29
CA GLN A 150 15.90 -3.22 -1.46
C GLN A 150 15.15 -3.22 -2.80
N VAL A 151 13.84 -3.00 -2.75
CA VAL A 151 12.91 -3.14 -3.88
C VAL A 151 12.09 -1.86 -4.03
N GLY A 152 11.30 -1.74 -5.10
CA GLY A 152 10.40 -0.59 -5.25
C GLY A 152 9.49 -0.49 -4.03
N THR A 153 9.41 0.69 -3.41
CA THR A 153 8.78 0.86 -2.09
C THR A 153 8.03 2.18 -2.07
N LEU A 154 6.72 2.07 -1.88
CA LEU A 154 5.79 3.18 -1.86
C LEU A 154 4.96 3.06 -0.59
N TYR A 155 4.72 4.18 0.08
CA TYR A 155 3.97 4.20 1.32
C TYR A 155 2.93 5.31 1.26
N GLY A 156 1.79 5.12 1.91
CA GLY A 156 0.76 6.14 1.99
C GLY A 156 -0.05 6.00 3.26
N THR A 157 -0.44 7.12 3.84
CA THR A 157 -1.35 7.15 4.99
C THR A 157 -2.51 8.09 4.72
N LEU A 158 -3.65 7.83 5.36
CA LEU A 158 -4.79 8.72 5.28
C LEU A 158 -4.46 10.11 5.87
N ALA A 159 -3.61 10.16 6.90
CA ALA A 159 -3.29 11.39 7.61
C ALA A 159 -2.24 12.27 6.91
N LYS A 160 -1.30 11.67 6.16
CA LYS A 160 -0.14 12.36 5.58
C LYS A 160 0.03 12.18 4.07
N GLY A 161 -0.84 11.40 3.43
CA GLY A 161 -0.78 11.14 2.01
C GLY A 161 0.36 10.20 1.60
N PRO A 162 0.65 10.11 0.30
CA PRO A 162 1.65 9.22 -0.29
C PRO A 162 3.10 9.69 -0.06
N ARG A 163 4.04 8.74 -0.10
CA ARG A 163 5.50 8.90 -0.05
C ARG A 163 6.13 7.88 -0.99
N TYR A 164 6.84 8.38 -2.00
CA TYR A 164 7.61 7.53 -2.90
C TYR A 164 9.01 7.37 -2.31
N LEU A 165 9.41 6.15 -1.95
CA LEU A 165 10.68 5.90 -1.26
C LEU A 165 11.72 5.30 -2.21
N GLU A 166 11.31 4.34 -3.01
CA GLU A 166 12.15 3.66 -4.01
C GLU A 166 11.30 3.42 -5.27
N MET A 167 11.76 3.93 -6.41
CA MET A 167 11.17 3.68 -7.73
C MET A 167 12.08 2.75 -8.54
N ALA A 168 11.65 2.30 -9.72
CA ALA A 168 12.48 1.46 -10.57
C ALA A 168 13.79 2.14 -10.99
N GLU A 169 13.82 3.48 -11.04
CA GLU A 169 15.03 4.26 -11.27
C GLU A 169 15.99 4.23 -10.06
N GLY A 170 15.47 4.14 -8.84
CA GLY A 170 16.26 4.01 -7.62
C GLY A 170 15.72 4.81 -6.44
N TYR A 171 16.66 5.25 -5.59
CA TYR A 171 16.36 5.91 -4.32
C TYR A 171 15.73 7.27 -4.55
N ILE A 172 14.51 7.48 -4.05
CA ILE A 172 13.86 8.79 -4.12
C ILE A 172 14.46 9.70 -3.07
N LYS A 173 15.08 10.77 -3.56
CA LYS A 173 15.74 11.78 -2.73
C LYS A 173 14.75 12.87 -2.32
N GLN A 174 13.90 13.32 -3.23
CA GLN A 174 12.84 14.30 -2.94
C GLN A 174 11.61 14.03 -3.81
N ILE A 175 10.44 14.35 -3.27
CA ILE A 175 9.20 14.47 -4.04
C ILE A 175 8.83 15.94 -4.17
N PHE A 176 8.25 16.31 -5.31
CA PHE A 176 7.80 17.65 -5.63
C PHE A 176 6.29 17.71 -5.58
N LEU A 177 5.75 18.74 -4.93
CA LEU A 177 4.32 18.98 -4.80
C LEU A 177 3.91 20.19 -5.61
N ASP A 178 2.73 20.13 -6.22
CA ASP A 178 2.12 21.28 -6.85
C ASP A 178 1.27 22.12 -5.88
N LYS A 179 0.58 23.13 -6.40
CA LYS A 179 -0.22 24.07 -5.60
C LYS A 179 -1.36 23.43 -4.80
N ASN A 180 -1.73 22.19 -5.09
CA ASN A 180 -2.75 21.43 -4.37
C ASN A 180 -2.14 20.44 -3.36
N ASP A 181 -0.83 20.50 -3.12
CA ASP A 181 -0.07 19.52 -2.35
C ASP A 181 -0.09 18.10 -2.96
N GLU A 182 -0.38 17.98 -4.27
CA GLU A 182 -0.36 16.73 -5.02
C GLU A 182 1.06 16.43 -5.52
N ILE A 183 1.52 15.18 -5.42
CA ILE A 183 2.83 14.79 -5.97
C ILE A 183 2.80 15.00 -7.49
N CYS A 184 3.69 15.86 -7.99
CA CYS A 184 3.78 16.21 -9.40
C CYS A 184 5.08 15.75 -10.07
N GLY A 185 6.08 15.37 -9.28
CA GLY A 185 7.37 14.88 -9.76
C GLY A 185 8.25 14.38 -8.63
N TYR A 186 9.40 13.82 -8.96
CA TYR A 186 10.38 13.33 -8.00
C TYR A 186 11.82 13.40 -8.53
N GLU A 187 12.77 13.48 -7.61
CA GLU A 187 14.21 13.37 -7.87
C GLU A 187 14.71 12.03 -7.30
N PHE A 188 15.50 11.31 -8.09
CA PHE A 188 15.99 9.97 -7.73
C PHE A 188 17.49 9.84 -7.94
N VAL A 189 18.11 8.91 -7.22
CA VAL A 189 19.53 8.55 -7.33
C VAL A 189 19.66 7.10 -7.78
N HIS A 190 20.33 6.89 -8.91
CA HIS A 190 20.69 5.54 -9.36
C HIS A 190 21.81 4.93 -8.52
N MET A 191 21.47 4.27 -7.41
CA MET A 191 22.45 3.77 -6.44
C MET A 191 23.51 2.82 -7.02
N GLY A 192 23.14 1.96 -7.98
CA GLY A 192 24.11 1.10 -8.67
C GLY A 192 25.13 1.90 -9.48
N LYS A 193 24.66 2.85 -10.30
CA LYS A 193 25.51 3.74 -11.09
C LYS A 193 26.38 4.62 -10.19
N PHE A 194 25.84 5.07 -9.06
CA PHE A 194 26.60 5.84 -8.06
C PHE A 194 27.81 5.03 -7.58
N MET A 195 27.62 3.79 -7.16
CA MET A 195 28.71 2.93 -6.71
C MET A 195 29.74 2.65 -7.81
N ASP A 196 29.33 2.58 -9.08
CA ASP A 196 30.25 2.41 -10.19
C ASP A 196 31.13 3.65 -10.44
N GLU A 197 30.60 4.86 -10.24
CA GLU A 197 31.41 6.10 -10.31
C GLU A 197 32.41 6.19 -9.14
N ILE A 198 32.00 5.82 -7.93
CA ILE A 198 32.90 5.76 -6.77
C ILE A 198 34.06 4.78 -7.02
N LYS A 199 33.78 3.61 -7.60
CA LYS A 199 34.82 2.62 -7.95
C LYS A 199 35.81 3.15 -9.00
N LYS A 200 35.40 4.08 -9.86
CA LYS A 200 36.27 4.75 -10.84
C LYS A 200 37.11 5.87 -10.23
N GLY A 201 36.90 6.18 -8.95
CA GLY A 201 37.60 7.25 -8.25
C GLY A 201 37.00 8.65 -8.47
N THR A 202 35.78 8.74 -9.01
CA THR A 202 35.05 10.01 -9.09
C THR A 202 34.71 10.51 -7.68
N ASP A 203 34.85 11.82 -7.44
CA ASP A 203 34.44 12.42 -6.18
C ASP A 203 32.96 12.12 -5.90
N ALA A 204 32.61 11.90 -4.63
CA ALA A 204 31.27 11.47 -4.27
C ALA A 204 30.19 12.51 -4.62
N ASN A 205 30.48 13.81 -4.51
CA ASN A 205 29.51 14.85 -4.85
C ASN A 205 29.32 14.96 -6.36
N GLU A 206 30.40 14.78 -7.14
CA GLU A 206 30.33 14.74 -8.60
C GLU A 206 29.56 13.51 -9.09
N ALA A 207 29.86 12.35 -8.51
CA ALA A 207 29.17 11.09 -8.80
C ALA A 207 27.67 11.20 -8.50
N LEU A 208 27.31 11.76 -7.34
CA LEU A 208 25.91 11.95 -6.94
C LEU A 208 25.17 12.82 -7.95
N LYS A 209 25.74 13.98 -8.32
CA LYS A 209 25.13 14.88 -9.33
C LYS A 209 24.95 14.19 -10.68
N LYS A 210 25.94 13.38 -11.10
CA LYS A 210 25.93 12.70 -12.40
C LYS A 210 24.87 11.60 -12.52
N VAL A 211 24.53 10.95 -11.41
CA VAL A 211 23.59 9.81 -11.39
C VAL A 211 22.23 10.15 -10.77
N THR A 212 22.03 11.41 -10.41
CA THR A 212 20.74 11.95 -9.99
C THR A 212 19.93 12.32 -11.23
N GLY A 213 18.66 11.93 -11.24
CA GLY A 213 17.70 12.27 -12.30
C GLY A 213 16.38 12.77 -11.72
N THR A 214 15.51 13.26 -12.59
CA THR A 214 14.19 13.76 -12.23
C THR A 214 13.12 13.17 -13.14
N TYR A 215 11.90 13.07 -12.63
CA TYR A 215 10.71 12.66 -13.36
C TYR A 215 9.53 13.56 -13.02
N GLY A 216 8.67 13.84 -14.01
CA GLY A 216 7.48 14.68 -13.83
C GLY A 216 7.79 16.18 -13.83
N ARG A 217 6.98 16.94 -13.09
CA ARG A 217 7.08 18.40 -12.93
C ARG A 217 7.92 18.70 -11.68
N VAL A 218 9.11 19.26 -11.87
CA VAL A 218 10.08 19.46 -10.77
C VAL A 218 10.57 20.90 -10.64
N THR A 219 10.19 21.79 -11.58
CA THR A 219 10.52 23.22 -11.50
C THR A 219 9.29 24.07 -11.23
N ALA A 220 9.52 25.30 -10.74
CA ALA A 220 8.45 26.26 -10.49
C ALA A 220 7.66 26.61 -11.77
N GLU A 221 8.35 26.69 -12.92
CA GLU A 221 7.73 26.94 -14.22
C GLU A 221 6.83 25.77 -14.66
N GLN A 222 7.15 24.56 -14.21
CA GLN A 222 6.33 23.36 -14.41
C GLN A 222 5.22 23.22 -13.35
N GLY A 223 5.16 24.12 -12.37
CA GLY A 223 4.13 24.14 -11.33
C GLY A 223 4.48 23.37 -10.05
N ALA A 224 5.73 22.93 -9.88
CA ALA A 224 6.20 22.41 -8.59
C ALA A 224 6.48 23.57 -7.64
N VAL A 225 5.72 23.66 -6.55
CA VAL A 225 5.82 24.78 -5.59
C VAL A 225 6.54 24.41 -4.31
N LYS A 226 6.72 23.11 -4.04
CA LYS A 226 7.41 22.59 -2.86
C LYS A 226 8.21 21.34 -3.22
N SER A 227 9.34 21.13 -2.57
CA SER A 227 10.02 19.83 -2.54
C SER A 227 10.20 19.39 -1.09
N ILE A 228 10.05 18.08 -0.83
CA ILE A 228 10.16 17.49 0.50
C ILE A 228 10.95 16.19 0.45
N ASP A 229 11.64 15.87 1.56
CA ASP A 229 12.19 14.53 1.76
C ASP A 229 11.08 13.58 2.19
N PRO A 230 10.76 12.53 1.41
CA PRO A 230 9.64 11.65 1.69
C PRO A 230 9.80 10.81 2.97
N ARG A 231 10.97 10.82 3.62
CA ARG A 231 11.25 10.08 4.87
C ARG A 231 11.18 10.95 6.12
N HIS A 232 11.17 12.26 5.97
CA HIS A 232 11.27 13.20 7.09
C HIS A 232 10.14 14.23 7.14
N GLU A 233 9.51 14.51 6.00
CA GLU A 233 8.47 15.52 5.82
C GLU A 233 7.20 14.91 5.19
#